data_AF-R5III8-F1
#
_entry.id   AF-R5III8-F1
#
_cell.length_a   1.000
_cell.length_b   1.000
_cell.length_c   1.000
_cell.angle_alpha   90.00
_cell.angle_beta   90.00
_cell.angle_gamma   90.00
#
_symmetry.space_group_name_H-M   'P 1'
#
loop_
_entity.id
_entity.type
_entity.pdbx_description
1 polymer ?
#
loop_
_entity_poly.entity_id
_entity_poly.type
_entity_poly.pdbx_seq_one_letter_code
_entity_poly.pdbx_strand_id
1 'polypeptide(L)'
;MKKKVLIWVLAAVLVLSMAGCAAGAVSSNDKYVGMEPTAAAEAAAAETEGTEAAAAETKDTTSISDLIRVPFGYLLDWLYTFTNNYGLALILFSLIVKLVLLPMSVKSKKSMLKMSRLSPQVKALEAKYGDDKQKYQLAVQQMYKEEGVSMGGGCLWSFIPLLILLPLYYVIREPITYMMHNSRSISEAIVAFLQASGENLGKNAYYAQLAAAGHIGDYMEELKSLAVTANANLQAMNFQFLGIDLAAIPTFRFWDCEGWSEIGLFLIPVVSAGLQAVSMWISQKMNNQVATNADGEQDVDAAKTANQTNATMMLMMPLMSLWIGFSMPAAISIYWIAQAVFGAVQDYFLTKHYRKVYDEEDAVKQEIAAKRRAEEAEKERQRALRREQNPDGITDNVSKKKIRQQEKEAAEKAAKAYEARKNPVQESEEKKPLSGDPERPYSRGRAYDPAHYGRKRPAGSDAEQTEE
;
A
#
# COMPACT_ATOMS: atom_id res chain seq x y z
N MET A 1 12.27 -5.37 13.60
CA MET A 1 12.33 -6.80 13.18
C MET A 1 11.07 -7.29 12.46
N LYS A 2 9.85 -7.04 12.97
CA LYS A 2 8.57 -7.53 12.38
C LYS A 2 8.28 -7.12 10.91
N LYS A 3 8.65 -5.91 10.47
CA LYS A 3 8.40 -5.43 9.09
C LYS A 3 9.31 -6.09 8.04
N LYS A 4 10.57 -6.36 8.38
CA LYS A 4 11.52 -7.01 7.46
C LYS A 4 11.10 -8.46 7.21
N VAL A 5 10.67 -9.16 8.27
CA VAL A 5 10.13 -10.53 8.16
C VAL A 5 8.89 -10.57 7.27
N LEU A 6 7.94 -9.63 7.43
CA LEU A 6 6.74 -9.59 6.59
C LEU A 6 7.07 -9.32 5.10
N ILE A 7 8.04 -8.44 4.81
CA ILE A 7 8.48 -8.15 3.44
C ILE A 7 9.18 -9.36 2.81
N TRP A 8 10.03 -10.06 3.58
CA TRP A 8 10.68 -11.29 3.10
C TRP A 8 9.70 -12.44 2.90
N VAL A 9 8.69 -12.57 3.77
CA VAL A 9 7.59 -13.53 3.58
C VAL A 9 6.77 -13.19 2.34
N LEU A 10 6.46 -11.91 2.11
CA LEU A 10 5.71 -11.49 0.92
C LEU A 10 6.51 -11.63 -0.37
N ALA A 11 7.80 -11.30 -0.35
CA ALA A 11 8.69 -11.50 -1.48
C ALA A 11 8.89 -12.99 -1.78
N ALA A 12 9.03 -13.83 -0.75
CA ALA A 12 9.09 -15.28 -0.92
C ALA A 12 7.78 -15.84 -1.49
N VAL A 13 6.62 -15.40 -1.00
CA VAL A 13 5.30 -15.81 -1.53
C VAL A 13 5.11 -15.35 -2.98
N LEU A 14 5.59 -14.16 -3.34
CA LEU A 14 5.47 -13.63 -4.71
C LEU A 14 6.44 -14.31 -5.69
N VAL A 15 7.65 -14.68 -5.24
CA VAL A 15 8.62 -15.46 -6.02
C VAL A 15 8.18 -16.92 -6.18
N LEU A 16 7.63 -17.55 -5.12
CA LEU A 16 7.00 -18.87 -5.19
C LEU A 16 5.77 -18.87 -6.12
N SER A 17 5.04 -17.76 -6.18
CA SER A 17 3.90 -17.59 -7.09
C SER A 17 4.32 -17.45 -8.56
N MET A 18 5.50 -16.88 -8.86
CA MET A 18 6.00 -16.79 -10.24
C MET A 18 6.62 -18.09 -10.73
N ALA A 19 7.20 -18.90 -9.83
CA ALA A 19 7.65 -20.25 -10.17
C ALA A 19 6.48 -21.18 -10.53
N GLY A 20 5.32 -21.00 -9.88
CA GLY A 20 4.09 -21.73 -10.21
C GLY A 20 3.42 -21.34 -11.53
N CYS A 21 3.78 -20.21 -12.14
CA CYS A 21 3.23 -19.77 -13.43
C CYS A 21 4.07 -20.24 -14.64
N ALA A 22 5.29 -20.73 -14.43
CA ALA A 22 6.23 -21.02 -15.53
C ALA A 22 6.72 -22.48 -15.61
N ALA A 23 6.35 -23.35 -14.66
CA ALA A 23 6.80 -24.74 -14.64
C ALA A 23 5.63 -25.71 -14.44
N GLY A 24 4.77 -25.80 -15.44
CA GLY A 24 3.85 -26.91 -15.61
C GLY A 24 3.81 -27.22 -17.09
N ALA A 25 4.50 -28.27 -17.52
CA ALA A 25 4.31 -28.81 -18.85
C ALA A 25 2.80 -29.07 -19.01
N VAL A 26 2.19 -28.50 -20.04
CA VAL A 26 0.81 -28.78 -20.41
C VAL A 26 0.80 -30.22 -20.93
N SER A 27 0.66 -31.18 -20.02
CA SER A 27 0.35 -32.57 -20.36
C SER A 27 -1.11 -32.62 -20.79
N SER A 28 -1.38 -33.22 -21.95
CA SER A 28 -2.74 -33.50 -22.40
C SER A 28 -3.44 -34.43 -21.41
N ASN A 29 -4.74 -34.21 -21.21
CA ASN A 29 -5.59 -34.96 -20.27
C ASN A 29 -5.91 -36.40 -20.75
N ASP A 30 -5.28 -36.84 -21.84
CA ASP A 30 -5.61 -38.10 -22.53
C ASP A 30 -4.82 -39.31 -21.99
N LYS A 31 -4.03 -39.13 -20.92
CA LYS A 31 -3.04 -40.12 -20.45
C LYS A 31 -3.66 -41.48 -20.13
N TYR A 32 -4.86 -41.50 -19.56
CA TYR A 32 -5.55 -42.72 -19.12
C TYR A 32 -6.75 -43.10 -20.02
N VAL A 33 -6.96 -42.35 -21.10
CA VAL A 33 -8.07 -42.59 -22.03
C VAL A 33 -7.85 -43.92 -22.76
N GLY A 34 -8.83 -44.82 -22.64
CA GLY A 34 -8.78 -46.16 -23.25
C GLY A 34 -8.07 -47.23 -22.40
N MET A 35 -7.64 -46.89 -21.18
CA MET A 35 -7.22 -47.88 -20.18
C MET A 35 -8.46 -48.42 -19.43
N GLU A 36 -8.38 -49.62 -18.87
CA GLU A 36 -9.38 -50.10 -17.92
C GLU A 36 -9.45 -49.18 -16.68
N PRO A 37 -10.64 -48.75 -16.22
CA PRO A 37 -10.77 -47.74 -15.16
C PRO A 37 -10.04 -48.07 -13.86
N THR A 38 -10.09 -49.34 -13.45
CA THR A 38 -9.40 -49.83 -12.25
C THR A 38 -7.88 -49.79 -12.40
N ALA A 39 -7.37 -50.24 -13.56
CA ALA A 39 -5.95 -50.20 -13.86
C ALA A 39 -5.42 -48.77 -13.98
N ALA A 40 -6.22 -47.85 -14.53
CA ALA A 40 -5.89 -46.42 -14.60
C ALA A 40 -5.75 -45.80 -13.21
N ALA A 41 -6.69 -46.08 -12.31
CA ALA A 41 -6.65 -45.60 -10.94
C ALA A 41 -5.43 -46.12 -10.17
N GLU A 42 -5.14 -47.43 -10.29
CA GLU A 42 -3.98 -48.06 -9.65
C GLU A 42 -2.65 -47.52 -10.19
N ALA A 43 -2.53 -47.33 -11.51
CA ALA A 43 -1.35 -46.76 -12.13
C ALA A 43 -1.10 -45.31 -11.67
N ALA A 44 -2.15 -44.48 -11.66
CA ALA A 44 -2.04 -43.07 -11.24
C ALA A 44 -1.68 -42.93 -9.75
N ALA A 45 -2.26 -43.77 -8.87
CA ALA A 45 -1.88 -43.80 -7.46
C ALA A 45 -0.43 -44.21 -7.27
N ALA A 46 0.03 -45.30 -7.91
CA ALA A 46 1.40 -45.79 -7.75
C ALA A 46 2.44 -44.79 -8.24
N GLU A 47 2.20 -44.11 -9.37
CA GLU A 47 3.06 -43.03 -9.86
C GLU A 47 3.14 -41.87 -8.86
N THR A 48 1.99 -41.45 -8.34
CA THR A 48 1.89 -40.30 -7.43
C THR A 48 2.55 -40.62 -6.08
N GLU A 49 2.33 -41.80 -5.51
CA GLU A 49 2.99 -42.27 -4.30
C GLU A 49 4.52 -42.31 -4.46
N GLY A 50 5.00 -42.77 -5.61
CA GLY A 50 6.43 -42.74 -5.95
C GLY A 50 7.00 -41.31 -5.98
N THR A 51 6.25 -40.36 -6.54
CA THR A 51 6.66 -38.94 -6.54
C THR A 51 6.59 -38.30 -5.15
N GLU A 52 5.60 -38.63 -4.33
CA GLU A 52 5.48 -38.15 -2.95
C GLU A 52 6.59 -38.70 -2.06
N ALA A 53 6.96 -39.98 -2.23
CA ALA A 53 8.08 -40.59 -1.53
C ALA A 53 9.43 -39.92 -1.89
N ALA A 54 9.67 -39.71 -3.19
CA ALA A 54 10.87 -38.99 -3.66
C ALA A 54 10.91 -37.52 -3.19
N ALA A 55 9.75 -36.88 -3.11
CA ALA A 55 9.57 -35.53 -2.57
C ALA A 55 9.83 -35.48 -1.05
N ALA A 56 9.46 -36.50 -0.29
CA ALA A 56 9.67 -36.56 1.15
C ALA A 56 11.16 -36.72 1.53
N GLU A 57 11.95 -37.43 0.71
CA GLU A 57 13.39 -37.60 0.92
C GLU A 57 14.19 -36.29 0.75
N THR A 58 13.68 -35.34 -0.03
CA THR A 58 14.38 -34.06 -0.29
C THR A 58 14.09 -32.96 0.73
N LYS A 59 13.30 -33.21 1.79
CA LYS A 59 12.98 -32.25 2.87
C LYS A 59 12.37 -30.90 2.43
N ASP A 60 11.98 -30.77 1.16
CA ASP A 60 11.55 -29.50 0.55
C ASP A 60 10.03 -29.39 0.31
N THR A 61 9.21 -30.36 0.78
CA THR A 61 7.90 -30.61 0.16
C THR A 61 6.66 -30.56 1.04
N THR A 62 6.76 -30.34 2.36
CA THR A 62 5.62 -29.72 3.09
C THR A 62 5.64 -28.22 2.83
N SER A 63 5.34 -27.88 1.58
CA SER A 63 5.35 -26.53 1.05
C SER A 63 4.57 -25.62 1.99
N ILE A 64 5.12 -24.45 2.35
CA ILE A 64 4.45 -23.41 3.15
C ILE A 64 3.03 -23.12 2.62
N SER A 65 2.80 -23.38 1.33
CA SER A 65 1.49 -23.30 0.69
C SER A 65 0.45 -24.28 1.26
N ASP A 66 0.81 -25.52 1.58
CA ASP A 66 -0.11 -26.52 2.14
C ASP A 66 -0.54 -26.18 3.57
N LEU A 67 0.32 -25.49 4.34
CA LEU A 67 -0.03 -24.99 5.68
C LEU A 67 -1.22 -24.01 5.65
N ILE A 68 -1.40 -23.28 4.54
CA ILE A 68 -2.52 -22.34 4.37
C ILE A 68 -3.69 -23.01 3.62
N ARG A 69 -3.40 -23.82 2.60
CA ARG A 69 -4.42 -24.47 1.77
C ARG A 69 -5.24 -25.49 2.56
N VAL A 70 -4.63 -26.29 3.42
CA VAL A 70 -5.35 -27.32 4.19
C VAL A 70 -6.43 -26.71 5.10
N PRO A 71 -6.13 -25.72 5.98
CA PRO A 71 -7.18 -25.04 6.76
C PRO A 71 -8.25 -24.36 5.90
N PHE A 72 -7.87 -23.82 4.74
CA PHE A 72 -8.84 -23.22 3.79
C PHE A 72 -9.77 -24.28 3.21
N GLY A 73 -9.24 -25.48 2.89
CA GLY A 73 -10.01 -26.64 2.46
C GLY A 73 -11.01 -27.10 3.51
N TYR A 74 -10.57 -27.30 4.75
CA TYR A 74 -11.45 -27.61 5.88
C TYR A 74 -12.53 -26.55 6.11
N LEU A 75 -12.17 -25.26 6.02
CA LEU A 75 -13.14 -24.19 6.17
C LEU A 75 -14.17 -24.19 5.05
N LEU A 76 -13.73 -24.36 3.79
CA LEU A 76 -14.64 -24.36 2.65
C LEU A 76 -15.54 -25.60 2.63
N ASP A 77 -15.01 -26.78 2.99
CA ASP A 77 -15.81 -28.00 3.18
C ASP A 77 -16.87 -27.82 4.28
N TRP A 78 -16.48 -27.29 5.44
CA TRP A 78 -17.43 -27.04 6.53
C TRP A 78 -18.56 -26.09 6.09
N LEU A 79 -18.24 -25.04 5.34
CA LEU A 79 -19.23 -24.12 4.76
C LEU A 79 -20.09 -24.78 3.69
N TYR A 80 -19.51 -25.66 2.90
CA TYR A 80 -20.23 -26.43 1.89
C TYR A 80 -21.20 -27.41 2.54
N THR A 81 -20.78 -28.18 3.54
CA THR A 81 -21.63 -29.10 4.30
C THR A 81 -22.79 -28.35 5.00
N PHE A 82 -22.57 -27.11 5.42
CA PHE A 82 -23.63 -26.25 5.98
C PHE A 82 -24.64 -25.76 4.93
N THR A 83 -24.21 -25.49 3.70
CA THR A 83 -25.05 -24.86 2.66
C THR A 83 -25.57 -25.82 1.59
N ASN A 84 -24.93 -26.98 1.42
CA ASN A 84 -25.10 -27.92 0.31
C ASN A 84 -25.04 -27.27 -1.07
N ASN A 85 -24.38 -26.11 -1.18
CA ASN A 85 -24.24 -25.35 -2.42
C ASN A 85 -22.88 -24.65 -2.47
N TYR A 86 -22.11 -24.95 -3.50
CA TYR A 86 -20.73 -24.46 -3.62
C TYR A 86 -20.65 -22.93 -3.74
N GLY A 87 -21.58 -22.31 -4.48
CA GLY A 87 -21.63 -20.85 -4.63
C GLY A 87 -21.92 -20.13 -3.31
N LEU A 88 -22.88 -20.65 -2.52
CA LEU A 88 -23.17 -20.10 -1.20
C LEU A 88 -22.00 -20.30 -0.21
N ALA A 89 -21.33 -21.44 -0.28
CA ALA A 89 -20.12 -21.70 0.52
C ALA A 89 -19.03 -20.65 0.24
N LEU A 90 -18.79 -20.31 -1.03
CA LEU A 90 -17.82 -19.26 -1.42
C LEU A 90 -18.24 -17.86 -0.95
N ILE A 91 -19.54 -17.55 -0.99
CA ILE A 91 -20.05 -16.27 -0.46
C ILE A 91 -19.80 -16.19 1.04
N LEU A 92 -20.15 -17.22 1.82
CA LEU A 92 -19.89 -17.24 3.27
C LEU A 92 -18.40 -17.23 3.60
N PHE A 93 -17.57 -17.92 2.81
CA PHE A 93 -16.12 -17.90 2.96
C PHE A 93 -15.60 -16.46 2.83
N SER A 94 -16.02 -15.72 1.81
CA SER A 94 -15.63 -14.33 1.62
C SER A 94 -16.07 -13.43 2.78
N LEU A 95 -17.27 -13.66 3.34
CA LEU A 95 -17.76 -12.93 4.51
C LEU A 95 -16.86 -13.16 5.74
N ILE A 96 -16.50 -14.41 6.02
CA ILE A 96 -15.60 -14.76 7.13
C ILE A 96 -14.23 -14.11 6.95
N VAL A 97 -13.65 -14.19 5.74
CA VAL A 97 -12.37 -13.54 5.43
C VAL A 97 -12.46 -12.03 5.68
N LYS A 98 -13.54 -11.37 5.26
CA LYS A 98 -13.75 -9.93 5.51
C LYS A 98 -13.84 -9.62 6.99
N LEU A 99 -14.55 -10.43 7.78
CA LEU A 99 -14.67 -10.24 9.23
C LEU A 99 -13.33 -10.38 9.94
N VAL A 100 -12.52 -11.38 9.57
CA VAL A 100 -11.17 -11.58 10.12
C VAL A 100 -10.24 -10.42 9.74
N LEU A 101 -10.35 -9.90 8.51
CA LEU A 101 -9.55 -8.78 8.02
C LEU A 101 -10.09 -7.40 8.43
N LEU A 102 -11.26 -7.31 9.05
CA LEU A 102 -11.91 -6.06 9.45
C LEU A 102 -10.98 -5.14 10.27
N PRO A 103 -10.34 -5.58 11.38
CA PRO A 103 -9.50 -4.68 12.19
C PRO A 103 -8.29 -4.13 11.42
N MET A 104 -7.77 -4.93 10.48
CA MET A 104 -6.69 -4.49 9.61
C MET A 104 -7.19 -3.50 8.55
N SER A 105 -8.34 -3.77 7.96
CA SER A 105 -8.96 -2.93 6.94
C SER A 105 -9.35 -1.55 7.50
N VAL A 106 -9.80 -1.49 8.75
CA VAL A 106 -10.04 -0.23 9.50
C VAL A 106 -8.77 0.62 9.54
N LYS A 107 -7.63 0.04 9.93
CA LYS A 107 -6.34 0.75 9.98
C LYS A 107 -5.86 1.18 8.61
N SER A 108 -6.02 0.31 7.61
CA SER A 108 -5.66 0.61 6.21
C SER A 108 -6.49 1.79 5.68
N LYS A 109 -7.81 1.77 5.89
CA LYS A 109 -8.72 2.84 5.48
C LYS A 109 -8.39 4.18 6.15
N LYS A 110 -8.10 4.19 7.46
CA LYS A 110 -7.63 5.38 8.17
C LYS A 110 -6.37 5.97 7.54
N SER A 111 -5.38 5.13 7.23
CA SER A 111 -4.15 5.56 6.56
C SER A 111 -4.40 6.11 5.15
N MET A 112 -5.31 5.48 4.40
CA MET A 112 -5.69 5.92 3.05
C MET A 112 -6.37 7.29 3.06
N LEU A 113 -7.29 7.53 4.00
CA LEU A 113 -7.97 8.82 4.13
C LEU A 113 -7.00 9.93 4.55
N LYS A 114 -6.08 9.66 5.49
CA LYS A 114 -5.03 10.62 5.86
C LYS A 114 -4.10 10.94 4.68
N MET A 115 -3.77 9.95 3.85
CA MET A 115 -3.00 10.15 2.62
C MET A 115 -3.73 11.09 1.64
N SER A 116 -5.03 10.87 1.45
CA SER A 116 -5.86 11.71 0.58
C SER A 116 -5.90 13.18 1.03
N ARG A 117 -5.92 13.42 2.35
CA ARG A 117 -5.86 14.77 2.95
C ARG A 117 -4.54 15.51 2.69
N LEU A 118 -3.43 14.77 2.55
CA LEU A 118 -2.12 15.36 2.28
C LEU A 118 -1.90 15.66 0.79
N SER A 119 -2.84 15.26 -0.08
CA SER A 119 -2.75 15.50 -1.52
C SER A 119 -2.49 16.97 -1.91
N PRO A 120 -3.08 18.00 -1.28
CA PRO A 120 -2.77 19.39 -1.61
C PRO A 120 -1.33 19.79 -1.22
N GLN A 121 -0.81 19.24 -0.11
CA GLN A 121 0.57 19.48 0.29
C GLN A 121 1.56 18.81 -0.66
N VAL A 122 1.23 17.62 -1.16
CA VAL A 122 2.01 16.93 -2.21
C VAL A 122 2.08 17.80 -3.47
N LYS A 123 0.97 18.42 -3.87
CA LYS A 123 0.97 19.38 -4.99
C LYS A 123 1.80 20.64 -4.72
N ALA A 124 1.72 21.17 -3.51
CA ALA A 124 2.55 22.32 -3.13
C ALA A 124 4.05 21.96 -3.20
N LEU A 125 4.41 20.71 -2.88
CA LEU A 125 5.77 20.19 -3.06
C LEU A 125 6.12 19.99 -4.54
N GLU A 126 5.18 19.52 -5.37
CA GLU A 126 5.35 19.41 -6.82
C GLU A 126 5.60 20.78 -7.46
N ALA A 127 4.89 21.82 -7.04
CA ALA A 127 5.12 23.19 -7.49
C ALA A 127 6.48 23.76 -7.04
N LYS A 128 7.02 23.30 -5.89
CA LYS A 128 8.31 23.76 -5.35
C LYS A 128 9.52 22.99 -5.89
N TYR A 129 9.35 21.70 -6.16
CA TYR A 129 10.46 20.77 -6.47
C TYR A 129 10.23 19.97 -7.76
N GLY A 130 9.23 20.31 -8.58
CA GLY A 130 8.85 19.56 -9.79
C GLY A 130 9.98 19.36 -10.80
N ASP A 131 10.92 20.32 -10.89
CA ASP A 131 12.11 20.24 -11.75
C ASP A 131 13.13 19.19 -11.27
N ASP A 132 13.15 18.87 -9.98
CA ASP A 132 14.08 17.91 -9.37
C ASP A 132 13.30 16.73 -8.80
N LYS A 133 13.05 15.72 -9.66
CA LYS A 133 12.31 14.52 -9.30
C LYS A 133 12.87 13.80 -8.07
N GLN A 134 14.19 13.84 -7.84
CA GLN A 134 14.79 13.21 -6.66
C GLN A 134 14.47 13.97 -5.39
N LYS A 135 14.63 15.31 -5.39
CA LYS A 135 14.24 16.14 -4.23
C LYS A 135 12.74 16.10 -3.98
N TYR A 136 11.92 16.10 -5.03
CA TYR A 136 10.47 15.95 -4.90
C TYR A 136 10.10 14.64 -4.19
N GLN A 137 10.62 13.50 -4.65
CA GLN A 137 10.34 12.20 -4.03
C GLN A 137 10.80 12.14 -2.56
N LEU A 138 11.95 12.73 -2.24
CA LEU A 138 12.46 12.81 -0.86
C LEU A 138 11.59 13.71 0.03
N ALA A 139 11.22 14.90 -0.44
CA ALA A 139 10.39 15.84 0.31
C ALA A 139 8.98 15.26 0.57
N VAL A 140 8.39 14.60 -0.43
CA VAL A 140 7.11 13.90 -0.29
C VAL A 140 7.24 12.77 0.74
N GLN A 141 8.32 11.98 0.70
CA GLN A 141 8.53 10.91 1.68
C GLN A 141 8.74 11.46 3.11
N GLN A 142 9.47 12.56 3.26
CA GLN A 142 9.69 13.21 4.56
C GLN A 142 8.38 13.75 5.13
N MET A 143 7.59 14.47 4.33
CA MET A 143 6.27 14.96 4.74
C MET A 143 5.36 13.83 5.22
N TYR A 144 5.28 12.71 4.48
CA TYR A 144 4.49 11.56 4.91
C TYR A 144 5.00 10.94 6.23
N LYS A 145 6.31 10.95 6.48
CA LYS A 145 6.90 10.47 7.74
C LYS A 145 6.59 11.40 8.91
N GLU A 146 6.70 12.71 8.72
CA GLU A 146 6.36 13.74 9.72
C GLU A 146 4.88 13.67 10.10
N GLU A 147 4.02 13.44 9.12
CA GLU A 147 2.59 13.22 9.32
C GLU A 147 2.27 11.80 9.82
N GLY A 148 3.26 10.93 10.03
CA GLY A 148 3.06 9.58 10.53
C GLY A 148 2.24 8.67 9.59
N VAL A 149 2.18 9.01 8.30
CA VAL A 149 1.52 8.19 7.27
C VAL A 149 2.53 7.17 6.72
N SER A 150 2.22 5.89 6.87
CA SER A 150 3.08 4.84 6.32
C SER A 150 2.86 4.66 4.82
N MET A 151 3.82 5.10 4.01
CA MET A 151 3.81 4.90 2.55
C MET A 151 3.71 3.43 2.12
N GLY A 152 4.26 2.51 2.90
CA GLY A 152 4.15 1.07 2.66
C GLY A 152 2.81 0.45 3.06
N GLY A 153 1.93 1.16 3.78
CA GLY A 153 0.67 0.58 4.27
C GLY A 153 -0.42 0.47 3.19
N GLY A 154 -0.46 1.42 2.25
CA GLY A 154 -1.52 1.50 1.23
C GLY A 154 -1.39 0.45 0.12
N CYS A 155 -0.18 0.29 -0.43
CA CYS A 155 0.06 -0.74 -1.46
C CYS A 155 0.06 -2.15 -0.85
N LEU A 156 0.58 -2.33 0.36
CA LEU A 156 0.61 -3.62 1.06
C LEU A 156 -0.80 -4.19 1.27
N TRP A 157 -1.77 -3.35 1.61
CA TRP A 157 -3.15 -3.80 1.79
C TRP A 157 -3.78 -4.30 0.48
N SER A 158 -3.41 -3.73 -0.66
CA SER A 158 -3.91 -4.16 -1.98
C SER A 158 -3.43 -5.56 -2.38
N PHE A 159 -2.31 -6.03 -1.81
CA PHE A 159 -1.81 -7.39 -2.04
C PHE A 159 -2.49 -8.45 -1.17
N ILE A 160 -3.10 -8.07 -0.04
CA ILE A 160 -3.73 -9.05 0.87
C ILE A 160 -4.83 -9.87 0.18
N PRO A 161 -5.75 -9.29 -0.59
CA PRO A 161 -6.72 -10.06 -1.36
C PRO A 161 -6.07 -11.08 -2.30
N LEU A 162 -4.95 -10.73 -2.94
CA LEU A 162 -4.20 -11.65 -3.81
C LEU A 162 -3.58 -12.81 -3.03
N LEU A 163 -2.97 -12.53 -1.86
CA LEU A 163 -2.37 -13.56 -1.01
C LEU A 163 -3.39 -14.57 -0.46
N ILE A 164 -4.65 -14.16 -0.30
CA ILE A 164 -5.74 -15.03 0.13
C ILE A 164 -6.38 -15.74 -1.05
N LEU A 165 -6.44 -15.07 -2.21
CA LEU A 165 -6.94 -15.67 -3.44
C LEU A 165 -6.08 -16.86 -3.87
N LEU A 166 -4.75 -16.79 -3.74
CA LEU A 166 -3.85 -17.88 -4.14
C LEU A 166 -4.18 -19.23 -3.47
N PRO A 167 -4.17 -19.37 -2.14
CA PRO A 167 -4.52 -20.65 -1.50
C PRO A 167 -5.97 -21.06 -1.79
N LEU A 168 -6.91 -20.10 -1.82
CA LEU A 168 -8.30 -20.39 -2.17
C LEU A 168 -8.43 -20.93 -3.60
N TYR A 169 -7.69 -20.39 -4.56
CA TYR A 169 -7.66 -20.86 -5.94
C TYR A 169 -7.20 -22.32 -6.05
N TYR A 170 -6.14 -22.70 -5.31
CA TYR A 170 -5.71 -24.10 -5.26
C TYR A 170 -6.78 -25.00 -4.64
N VAL A 171 -7.44 -24.56 -3.57
CA VAL A 171 -8.54 -25.33 -2.95
C VAL A 171 -9.73 -25.49 -3.92
N ILE A 172 -10.08 -24.44 -4.68
CA ILE A 172 -11.14 -24.50 -5.70
C ILE A 172 -10.75 -25.45 -6.83
N ARG A 173 -9.50 -25.41 -7.28
CA ARG A 173 -8.98 -26.28 -8.35
C ARG A 173 -8.90 -27.74 -7.93
N GLU A 174 -8.51 -27.97 -6.68
CA GLU A 174 -8.16 -29.29 -6.15
C GLU A 174 -9.10 -29.71 -5.01
N PRO A 175 -10.42 -29.80 -5.25
CA PRO A 175 -11.39 -30.05 -4.18
C PRO A 175 -11.29 -31.47 -3.61
N ILE A 176 -10.91 -32.48 -4.42
CA ILE A 176 -10.77 -33.86 -3.94
C ILE A 176 -9.62 -33.97 -2.92
N THR A 177 -8.53 -33.22 -3.11
CA THR A 177 -7.41 -33.16 -2.17
C THR A 177 -7.78 -32.33 -0.93
N TYR A 178 -8.21 -31.08 -1.13
CA TYR A 178 -8.29 -30.13 -0.02
C TYR A 178 -9.65 -30.09 0.69
N MET A 179 -10.77 -30.20 -0.03
CA MET A 179 -12.10 -30.18 0.59
C MET A 179 -12.52 -31.57 1.07
N MET A 180 -12.27 -32.60 0.27
CA MET A 180 -12.52 -33.98 0.69
C MET A 180 -11.36 -34.57 1.51
N HIS A 181 -10.28 -33.82 1.73
CA HIS A 181 -9.19 -34.24 2.63
C HIS A 181 -8.52 -35.57 2.26
N ASN A 182 -8.48 -35.89 0.96
CA ASN A 182 -7.78 -37.07 0.46
C ASN A 182 -6.29 -36.79 0.20
N SER A 183 -5.48 -37.85 0.14
CA SER A 183 -4.10 -37.74 -0.37
C SER A 183 -4.10 -37.36 -1.85
N ARG A 184 -2.97 -36.86 -2.35
CA ARG A 184 -2.85 -36.58 -3.80
C ARG A 184 -2.90 -37.88 -4.60
N SER A 185 -2.35 -38.97 -4.08
CA SER A 185 -2.44 -40.30 -4.70
C SER A 185 -3.89 -40.75 -4.94
N ILE A 186 -4.74 -40.64 -3.91
CA ILE A 186 -6.18 -40.96 -4.01
C ILE A 186 -6.86 -40.03 -5.01
N SER A 187 -6.52 -38.74 -4.98
CA SER A 187 -7.12 -37.74 -5.85
C SER A 187 -6.81 -37.97 -7.32
N GLU A 188 -5.56 -38.28 -7.67
CA GLU A 188 -5.14 -38.61 -9.03
C GLU A 188 -5.75 -39.95 -9.49
N ALA A 189 -5.86 -40.92 -8.59
CA ALA A 189 -6.54 -42.19 -8.88
C ALA A 189 -8.02 -41.98 -9.28
N ILE A 190 -8.74 -41.11 -8.56
CA ILE A 190 -10.14 -40.77 -8.88
C ILE A 190 -10.22 -40.06 -10.23
N VAL A 191 -9.33 -39.11 -10.51
CA VAL A 191 -9.29 -38.41 -11.81
C VAL A 191 -9.01 -39.39 -12.94
N ALA A 192 -8.02 -40.27 -12.79
CA ALA A 192 -7.67 -41.27 -13.79
C ALA A 192 -8.81 -42.28 -14.04
N PHE A 193 -9.49 -42.73 -12.98
CA PHE A 193 -10.66 -43.59 -13.08
C PHE A 193 -11.76 -42.94 -13.93
N LEU A 194 -12.09 -41.68 -13.67
CA LEU A 194 -13.15 -40.96 -14.39
C LEU A 194 -12.78 -40.71 -15.85
N GLN A 195 -11.51 -40.38 -16.14
CA GLN A 195 -11.02 -40.26 -17.52
C GLN A 195 -11.13 -41.57 -18.29
N ALA A 196 -10.72 -42.68 -17.68
CA ALA A 196 -10.82 -44.01 -18.26
C ALA A 196 -12.27 -44.47 -18.44
N SER A 197 -13.17 -44.01 -17.57
CA SER A 197 -14.62 -44.25 -17.66
C SER A 197 -15.30 -43.44 -18.78
N GLY A 198 -14.57 -42.59 -19.50
CA GLY A 198 -15.04 -41.83 -20.65
C GLY A 198 -15.54 -40.43 -20.33
N GLU A 199 -15.38 -39.95 -19.10
CA GLU A 199 -15.81 -38.60 -18.71
C GLU A 199 -14.86 -37.52 -19.25
N ASN A 200 -15.45 -36.45 -19.81
CA ASN A 200 -14.68 -35.35 -20.36
C ASN A 200 -14.31 -34.35 -19.26
N LEU A 201 -13.15 -34.54 -18.64
CA LEU A 201 -12.64 -33.66 -17.59
C LEU A 201 -12.00 -32.35 -18.10
N GLY A 202 -12.30 -31.97 -19.34
CA GLY A 202 -11.76 -30.80 -20.00
C GLY A 202 -10.37 -31.02 -20.59
N LYS A 203 -9.95 -30.08 -21.45
CA LYS A 203 -8.66 -30.13 -22.17
C LYS A 203 -7.47 -29.74 -21.29
N ASN A 204 -7.73 -29.10 -20.16
CA ASN A 204 -6.69 -28.58 -19.29
C ASN A 204 -6.56 -29.48 -18.07
N ALA A 205 -5.50 -30.30 -18.04
CA ALA A 205 -5.15 -31.13 -16.88
C ALA A 205 -5.07 -30.30 -15.58
N TYR A 206 -4.85 -28.99 -15.70
CA TYR A 206 -4.85 -28.09 -14.55
C TYR A 206 -6.19 -28.05 -13.81
N TYR A 207 -7.33 -28.36 -14.43
CA TYR A 207 -8.65 -28.34 -13.76
C TYR A 207 -9.33 -29.71 -13.73
N ALA A 208 -8.60 -30.78 -14.06
CA ALA A 208 -9.16 -32.13 -14.14
C ALA A 208 -9.82 -32.58 -12.83
N GLN A 209 -9.23 -32.22 -11.68
CA GLN A 209 -9.76 -32.56 -10.37
C GLN A 209 -11.07 -31.82 -10.02
N LEU A 210 -11.19 -30.56 -10.42
CA LEU A 210 -12.42 -29.77 -10.25
C LEU A 210 -13.54 -30.34 -11.14
N ALA A 211 -13.24 -30.69 -12.39
CA ALA A 211 -14.20 -31.35 -13.27
C ALA A 211 -14.61 -32.73 -12.73
N ALA A 212 -13.63 -33.54 -12.31
CA ALA A 212 -13.86 -34.86 -11.71
C ALA A 212 -14.79 -34.81 -10.50
N ALA A 213 -14.61 -33.81 -9.63
CA ALA A 213 -15.45 -33.64 -8.44
C ALA A 213 -16.94 -33.48 -8.74
N GLY A 214 -17.30 -32.97 -9.93
CA GLY A 214 -18.69 -32.88 -10.39
C GLY A 214 -19.33 -34.23 -10.67
N HIS A 215 -18.53 -35.25 -11.01
CA HIS A 215 -18.99 -36.58 -11.42
C HIS A 215 -18.82 -37.66 -10.34
N ILE A 216 -18.16 -37.36 -9.21
CA ILE A 216 -17.98 -38.34 -8.10
C ILE A 216 -19.31 -38.92 -7.62
N GLY A 217 -20.38 -38.14 -7.66
CA GLY A 217 -21.72 -38.61 -7.26
C GLY A 217 -22.20 -39.80 -8.09
N ASP A 218 -21.89 -39.82 -9.39
CA ASP A 218 -22.35 -40.83 -10.34
C ASP A 218 -21.56 -42.15 -10.20
N TYR A 219 -20.29 -42.06 -9.82
CA TYR A 219 -19.36 -43.18 -9.73
C TYR A 219 -19.03 -43.60 -8.29
N MET A 220 -19.81 -43.16 -7.30
CA MET A 220 -19.45 -43.28 -5.89
C MET A 220 -19.31 -44.72 -5.40
N GLU A 221 -20.18 -45.63 -5.84
CA GLU A 221 -20.13 -47.04 -5.44
C GLU A 221 -18.92 -47.75 -6.04
N GLU A 222 -18.65 -47.47 -7.31
CA GLU A 222 -17.49 -48.00 -8.03
C GLU A 222 -16.20 -47.50 -7.39
N LEU A 223 -16.07 -46.20 -7.16
CA LEU A 223 -14.91 -45.59 -6.48
C LEU A 223 -14.69 -46.18 -5.08
N LYS A 224 -15.73 -46.53 -4.31
CA LYS A 224 -15.56 -47.19 -3.01
C LYS A 224 -15.11 -48.64 -3.11
N SER A 225 -15.36 -49.30 -4.25
CA SER A 225 -15.00 -50.69 -4.47
C SER A 225 -13.53 -50.90 -4.84
N LEU A 226 -12.84 -49.87 -5.36
CA LEU A 226 -11.40 -49.96 -5.65
C LEU A 226 -10.60 -49.95 -4.34
N ALA A 227 -9.59 -50.82 -4.26
CA ALA A 227 -8.71 -50.91 -3.10
C ALA A 227 -7.97 -49.58 -2.80
N VAL A 228 -7.55 -48.87 -3.85
CA VAL A 228 -6.80 -47.60 -3.76
C VAL A 228 -7.62 -46.47 -3.13
N THR A 229 -8.93 -46.44 -3.41
CA THR A 229 -9.85 -45.39 -2.97
C THR A 229 -10.81 -45.87 -1.87
N ALA A 230 -10.58 -47.06 -1.30
CA ALA A 230 -11.45 -47.66 -0.28
C ALA A 230 -11.62 -46.79 0.98
N ASN A 231 -10.55 -46.07 1.37
CA ASN A 231 -10.57 -45.13 2.50
C ASN A 231 -10.74 -43.67 2.06
N ALA A 232 -11.07 -43.42 0.78
CA ALA A 232 -11.27 -42.07 0.28
C ALA A 232 -12.53 -41.46 0.92
N ASN A 233 -12.41 -40.21 1.31
CA ASN A 233 -13.58 -39.41 1.63
C ASN A 233 -14.18 -38.92 0.31
N LEU A 234 -15.41 -39.35 0.02
CA LEU A 234 -16.10 -39.04 -1.22
C LEU A 234 -17.36 -38.26 -0.90
N GLN A 235 -17.55 -37.16 -1.60
CA GLN A 235 -18.70 -36.28 -1.44
C GLN A 235 -19.24 -35.87 -2.81
N ALA A 236 -20.56 -35.95 -2.99
CA ALA A 236 -21.21 -35.39 -4.16
C ALA A 236 -21.22 -33.86 -4.06
N MET A 237 -20.52 -33.20 -4.98
CA MET A 237 -20.39 -31.75 -4.98
C MET A 237 -21.43 -31.08 -5.88
N ASN A 238 -22.16 -30.12 -5.32
CA ASN A 238 -23.14 -29.31 -6.03
C ASN A 238 -22.51 -27.99 -6.47
N PHE A 239 -21.98 -27.97 -7.68
CA PHE A 239 -21.43 -26.76 -8.32
C PHE A 239 -22.49 -25.85 -8.93
N GLN A 240 -23.77 -26.24 -8.93
CA GLN A 240 -24.84 -25.43 -9.49
C GLN A 240 -25.17 -24.23 -8.60
N PHE A 241 -25.02 -23.03 -9.12
CA PHE A 241 -25.40 -21.79 -8.46
C PHE A 241 -26.28 -20.96 -9.39
N LEU A 242 -27.53 -20.74 -9.00
CA LEU A 242 -28.54 -20.07 -9.85
C LEU A 242 -28.74 -20.76 -11.21
N GLY A 243 -28.56 -22.08 -11.27
CA GLY A 243 -28.64 -22.87 -12.51
C GLY A 243 -27.42 -22.73 -13.43
N ILE A 244 -26.28 -22.32 -12.88
CA ILE A 244 -25.01 -22.13 -13.57
C ILE A 244 -23.97 -23.03 -12.91
N ASP A 245 -23.22 -23.78 -13.71
CA ASP A 245 -22.12 -24.61 -13.20
C ASP A 245 -20.88 -23.76 -12.88
N LEU A 246 -20.51 -23.68 -11.61
CA LEU A 246 -19.35 -22.89 -11.18
C LEU A 246 -17.99 -23.54 -11.45
N ALA A 247 -17.95 -24.84 -11.75
CA ALA A 247 -16.72 -25.54 -12.10
C ALA A 247 -16.26 -25.26 -13.53
N ALA A 248 -17.20 -24.88 -14.41
CA ALA A 248 -16.93 -24.58 -15.81
C ALA A 248 -16.15 -23.26 -16.00
N ILE A 249 -15.38 -23.22 -17.09
CA ILE A 249 -14.64 -22.03 -17.52
C ILE A 249 -15.53 -21.21 -18.46
N PRO A 250 -15.85 -19.94 -18.14
CA PRO A 250 -16.66 -19.09 -18.99
C PRO A 250 -16.03 -18.86 -20.37
N THR A 251 -16.87 -18.71 -21.40
CA THR A 251 -16.41 -18.35 -22.74
C THR A 251 -16.98 -16.99 -23.15
N PHE A 252 -16.24 -16.27 -24.00
CA PHE A 252 -16.69 -14.99 -24.55
C PHE A 252 -17.78 -15.14 -25.64
N ARG A 253 -18.13 -16.36 -26.04
CA ARG A 253 -19.04 -16.65 -27.16
C ARG A 253 -20.51 -16.54 -26.74
N PHE A 254 -20.90 -15.40 -26.20
CA PHE A 254 -22.27 -15.21 -25.66
C PHE A 254 -23.37 -15.31 -26.73
N TRP A 255 -23.02 -15.13 -28.01
CA TRP A 255 -23.92 -15.26 -29.16
C TRP A 255 -24.25 -16.70 -29.54
N ASP A 256 -23.44 -17.67 -29.11
CA ASP A 256 -23.65 -19.09 -29.37
C ASP A 256 -24.30 -19.82 -28.17
N CYS A 257 -24.76 -19.07 -27.15
CA CYS A 257 -25.26 -19.65 -25.92
C CYS A 257 -26.68 -20.23 -26.06
N GLU A 258 -26.83 -21.53 -25.83
CA GLU A 258 -28.12 -22.23 -25.82
C GLU A 258 -28.58 -22.47 -24.37
N GLY A 259 -29.18 -21.44 -23.75
CA GLY A 259 -29.85 -21.55 -22.45
C GLY A 259 -29.22 -20.76 -21.30
N TRP A 260 -29.89 -20.79 -20.15
CA TRP A 260 -29.56 -19.92 -19.00
C TRP A 260 -28.19 -20.22 -18.38
N SER A 261 -27.77 -21.48 -18.32
CA SER A 261 -26.48 -21.86 -17.72
C SER A 261 -25.30 -21.21 -18.46
N GLU A 262 -25.29 -21.26 -19.80
CA GLU A 262 -24.21 -20.69 -20.61
C GLU A 262 -24.23 -19.16 -20.61
N ILE A 263 -25.43 -18.56 -20.67
CA ILE A 263 -25.58 -17.11 -20.53
C ILE A 263 -25.08 -16.66 -19.14
N GLY A 264 -25.45 -17.39 -18.10
CA GLY A 264 -25.03 -17.13 -16.74
C GLY A 264 -23.51 -17.24 -16.56
N LEU A 265 -22.88 -18.24 -17.17
CA LEU A 265 -21.42 -18.38 -17.20
C LEU A 265 -20.74 -17.15 -17.79
N PHE A 266 -21.26 -16.59 -18.89
CA PHE A 266 -20.75 -15.35 -19.47
C PHE A 266 -20.99 -14.13 -18.56
N LEU A 267 -22.17 -14.04 -17.93
CA LEU A 267 -22.53 -12.90 -17.09
C LEU A 267 -21.72 -12.82 -15.80
N ILE A 268 -21.33 -13.95 -15.20
CA ILE A 268 -20.63 -13.97 -13.91
C ILE A 268 -19.34 -13.11 -13.93
N PRO A 269 -18.37 -13.30 -14.85
CA PRO A 269 -17.18 -12.45 -14.94
C PRO A 269 -17.50 -10.97 -15.22
N VAL A 270 -18.50 -10.71 -16.07
CA VAL A 270 -18.92 -9.34 -16.45
C VAL A 270 -19.49 -8.61 -15.24
N VAL A 271 -20.38 -9.26 -14.49
CA VAL A 271 -20.97 -8.73 -13.25
C VAL A 271 -19.90 -8.55 -12.18
N SER A 272 -18.96 -9.50 -12.06
CA SER A 272 -17.83 -9.38 -11.13
C SER A 272 -16.97 -8.14 -11.43
N ALA A 273 -16.54 -7.97 -12.67
CA ALA A 273 -15.75 -6.82 -13.10
C ALA A 273 -16.54 -5.51 -12.94
N GLY A 274 -17.83 -5.51 -13.31
CA GLY A 274 -18.73 -4.36 -13.15
C GLY A 274 -18.90 -3.94 -11.70
N LEU A 275 -19.14 -4.88 -10.79
CA LEU A 275 -19.26 -4.61 -9.35
C LEU A 275 -17.95 -4.10 -8.75
N GLN A 276 -16.81 -4.65 -9.16
CA GLN A 276 -15.50 -4.15 -8.74
C GLN A 276 -15.27 -2.71 -9.23
N ALA A 277 -15.61 -2.42 -10.48
CA ALA A 277 -15.52 -1.07 -11.05
C ALA A 277 -16.42 -0.08 -10.29
N VAL A 278 -17.67 -0.46 -10.01
CA VAL A 278 -18.61 0.35 -9.23
C VAL A 278 -18.12 0.56 -7.80
N SER A 279 -17.64 -0.50 -7.13
CA SER A 279 -17.08 -0.41 -5.78
C SER A 279 -15.88 0.54 -5.74
N MET A 280 -14.99 0.47 -6.73
CA MET A 280 -13.83 1.35 -6.84
C MET A 280 -14.25 2.79 -7.12
N TRP A 281 -15.22 2.99 -8.02
CA TRP A 281 -15.78 4.30 -8.33
C TRP A 281 -16.40 4.97 -7.09
N ILE A 282 -17.20 4.24 -6.32
CA ILE A 282 -17.79 4.72 -5.07
C ILE A 282 -16.69 5.07 -4.07
N SER A 283 -15.72 4.18 -3.85
CA SER A 283 -14.65 4.41 -2.90
C SER A 283 -13.81 5.64 -3.26
N GLN A 284 -13.49 5.82 -4.54
CA GLN A 284 -12.75 6.98 -5.04
C GLN A 284 -13.56 8.26 -4.86
N LYS A 285 -14.84 8.27 -5.26
CA LYS A 285 -15.72 9.44 -5.07
C LYS A 285 -15.83 9.84 -3.59
N MET A 286 -15.91 8.88 -2.69
CA MET A 286 -16.00 9.15 -1.25
C MET A 286 -14.66 9.59 -0.63
N ASN A 287 -13.53 9.04 -1.09
CA ASN A 287 -12.20 9.40 -0.57
C ASN A 287 -11.74 10.79 -1.05
N ASN A 288 -12.06 11.17 -2.29
CA ASN A 288 -11.60 12.42 -2.90
C ASN A 288 -12.19 13.68 -2.26
N GLN A 289 -13.38 13.57 -1.67
CA GLN A 289 -14.06 14.68 -1.01
C GLN A 289 -13.37 15.11 0.30
N VAL A 290 -12.33 14.38 0.73
CA VAL A 290 -11.61 14.65 1.98
C VAL A 290 -10.31 15.44 1.73
N ALA A 291 -9.99 15.86 0.50
CA ALA A 291 -8.81 16.70 0.27
C ALA A 291 -9.04 18.14 0.77
N THR A 292 -8.45 18.48 1.91
CA THR A 292 -8.57 19.80 2.55
C THR A 292 -7.20 20.48 2.68
N ASN A 293 -7.16 21.79 2.47
CA ASN A 293 -5.96 22.61 2.61
C ASN A 293 -5.59 22.87 4.08
N ALA A 294 -4.48 23.59 4.32
CA ALA A 294 -3.98 23.90 5.66
C ALA A 294 -5.02 24.63 6.54
N ASP A 295 -5.93 25.40 5.92
CA ASP A 295 -7.01 26.13 6.57
C ASP A 295 -8.32 25.33 6.69
N GLY A 296 -8.35 24.06 6.25
CA GLY A 296 -9.51 23.19 6.29
C GLY A 296 -10.51 23.38 5.14
N GLU A 297 -10.20 24.22 4.15
CA GLU A 297 -11.03 24.42 2.94
C GLU A 297 -10.81 23.28 1.92
N GLN A 298 -11.88 22.85 1.25
CA GLN A 298 -11.79 21.80 0.21
C GLN A 298 -11.03 22.31 -1.02
N ASP A 299 -9.95 21.62 -1.40
CA ASP A 299 -9.18 21.95 -2.59
C ASP A 299 -9.60 21.05 -3.77
N VAL A 300 -10.52 21.59 -4.56
CA VAL A 300 -11.16 20.89 -5.69
C VAL A 300 -10.14 20.56 -6.78
N ASP A 301 -9.14 21.43 -6.97
CA ASP A 301 -8.10 21.24 -7.97
C ASP A 301 -7.10 20.19 -7.49
N ALA A 302 -6.71 20.21 -6.20
CA ALA A 302 -5.92 19.16 -5.57
C ALA A 302 -6.54 17.77 -5.72
N ALA A 303 -7.84 17.67 -5.45
CA ALA A 303 -8.59 16.43 -5.61
C ALA A 303 -8.60 15.95 -7.08
N LYS A 304 -8.67 16.84 -8.09
CA LYS A 304 -8.71 16.45 -9.51
C LYS A 304 -7.41 15.85 -10.04
N THR A 305 -6.25 16.36 -9.68
CA THR A 305 -4.97 15.81 -10.21
C THR A 305 -4.59 14.50 -9.53
N ALA A 306 -4.87 14.35 -8.22
CA ALA A 306 -4.72 13.07 -7.54
C ALA A 306 -5.63 11.99 -8.15
N ASN A 307 -6.76 12.40 -8.74
CA ASN A 307 -7.64 11.51 -9.46
C ASN A 307 -7.11 11.05 -10.80
N GLN A 308 -6.30 11.84 -11.49
CA GLN A 308 -5.83 11.48 -12.83
C GLN A 308 -4.86 10.30 -12.80
N THR A 309 -3.96 10.25 -11.82
CA THR A 309 -3.08 9.09 -11.59
C THR A 309 -3.85 7.85 -11.11
N ASN A 310 -4.94 8.04 -10.34
CA ASN A 310 -5.82 6.94 -9.92
C ASN A 310 -6.78 6.45 -11.02
N ALA A 311 -7.15 7.30 -11.98
CA ALA A 311 -8.12 6.97 -13.04
C ALA A 311 -7.61 5.88 -13.99
N THR A 312 -6.33 5.91 -14.38
CA THR A 312 -5.72 4.85 -15.19
C THR A 312 -5.73 3.50 -14.45
N MET A 313 -5.48 3.51 -13.14
CA MET A 313 -5.56 2.32 -12.30
C MET A 313 -7.00 1.80 -12.17
N MET A 314 -7.98 2.71 -12.12
CA MET A 314 -9.40 2.40 -12.05
C MET A 314 -9.93 1.72 -13.31
N LEU A 315 -9.37 2.04 -14.48
CA LEU A 315 -9.75 1.39 -15.74
C LEU A 315 -9.06 0.04 -15.94
N MET A 316 -7.81 -0.11 -15.49
CA MET A 316 -7.03 -1.33 -15.71
C MET A 316 -7.50 -2.52 -14.86
N MET A 317 -7.82 -2.29 -13.58
CA MET A 317 -8.16 -3.38 -12.64
C MET A 317 -9.41 -4.19 -13.06
N PRO A 318 -10.54 -3.56 -13.46
CA PRO A 318 -11.71 -4.30 -13.93
C PRO A 318 -11.45 -5.07 -15.22
N LEU A 319 -10.62 -4.54 -16.13
CA LEU A 319 -10.26 -5.24 -17.37
C LEU A 319 -9.44 -6.50 -17.08
N MET A 320 -8.48 -6.42 -16.16
CA MET A 320 -7.72 -7.59 -15.71
C MET A 320 -8.61 -8.61 -14.98
N SER A 321 -9.52 -8.15 -14.11
CA SER A 321 -10.46 -9.05 -13.46
C SER A 321 -11.38 -9.74 -14.47
N LEU A 322 -11.81 -9.03 -15.52
CA LEU A 322 -12.65 -9.58 -16.58
C LEU A 322 -11.88 -10.64 -17.36
N TRP A 323 -10.64 -10.33 -17.79
CA TRP A 323 -9.75 -11.29 -18.44
C TRP A 323 -9.56 -12.56 -17.61
N ILE A 324 -9.26 -12.42 -16.31
CA ILE A 324 -9.04 -13.58 -15.43
C ILE A 324 -10.35 -14.35 -15.24
N GLY A 325 -11.48 -13.67 -15.09
CA GLY A 325 -12.79 -14.30 -14.92
C GLY A 325 -13.21 -15.17 -16.12
N PHE A 326 -12.72 -14.88 -17.33
CA PHE A 326 -12.89 -15.72 -18.52
C PHE A 326 -11.76 -16.74 -18.74
N SER A 327 -10.68 -16.67 -17.95
CA SER A 327 -9.53 -17.59 -18.05
C SER A 327 -9.52 -18.69 -16.98
N MET A 328 -10.42 -18.59 -16.00
CA MET A 328 -10.47 -19.46 -14.83
C MET A 328 -11.92 -19.91 -14.54
N PRO A 329 -12.12 -20.94 -13.70
CA PRO A 329 -13.46 -21.40 -13.32
C PRO A 329 -14.34 -20.28 -12.75
N ALA A 330 -15.64 -20.32 -13.08
CA ALA A 330 -16.61 -19.31 -12.68
C ALA A 330 -16.73 -19.12 -11.16
N ALA A 331 -16.42 -20.16 -10.37
CA ALA A 331 -16.31 -20.12 -8.91
C ALA A 331 -15.47 -18.94 -8.38
N ILE A 332 -14.34 -18.61 -9.04
CA ILE A 332 -13.47 -17.51 -8.61
C ILE A 332 -14.17 -16.16 -8.75
N SER A 333 -14.94 -16.00 -9.82
CA SER A 333 -15.69 -14.77 -10.07
C SER A 333 -16.82 -14.58 -9.05
N ILE A 334 -17.46 -15.65 -8.56
CA ILE A 334 -18.42 -15.60 -7.46
C ILE A 334 -17.76 -15.11 -6.17
N TYR A 335 -16.57 -15.63 -5.85
CA TYR A 335 -15.79 -15.13 -4.71
C TYR A 335 -15.50 -13.63 -4.83
N TRP A 336 -15.11 -13.15 -6.00
CA TRP A 336 -14.89 -11.72 -6.24
C TRP A 336 -16.15 -10.86 -6.15
N ILE A 337 -17.29 -11.35 -6.65
CA ILE A 337 -18.58 -10.66 -6.52
C ILE A 337 -18.89 -10.46 -5.03
N ALA A 338 -18.82 -11.53 -4.24
CA ALA A 338 -19.08 -11.46 -2.81
C ALA A 338 -18.09 -10.52 -2.09
N GLN A 339 -16.80 -10.62 -2.43
CA GLN A 339 -15.75 -9.78 -1.91
C GLN A 339 -15.94 -8.29 -2.25
N ALA A 340 -16.45 -7.96 -3.44
CA ALA A 340 -16.77 -6.61 -3.87
C ALA A 340 -18.00 -6.07 -3.13
N VAL A 341 -19.06 -6.87 -2.99
CA VAL A 341 -20.28 -6.48 -2.24
C VAL A 341 -19.95 -6.21 -0.78
N PHE A 342 -19.33 -7.16 -0.07
CA PHE A 342 -18.95 -6.96 1.33
C PHE A 342 -17.91 -5.86 1.49
N GLY A 343 -17.00 -5.73 0.52
CA GLY A 343 -16.03 -4.64 0.46
C GLY A 343 -16.71 -3.27 0.38
N ALA A 344 -17.68 -3.11 -0.52
CA ALA A 344 -18.43 -1.87 -0.68
C ALA A 344 -19.24 -1.51 0.57
N VAL A 345 -19.91 -2.49 1.19
CA VAL A 345 -20.65 -2.30 2.44
C VAL A 345 -19.70 -1.84 3.56
N GLN A 346 -18.59 -2.55 3.74
CA GLN A 346 -17.58 -2.20 4.73
C GLN A 346 -17.01 -0.79 4.46
N ASP A 347 -16.66 -0.49 3.21
CA ASP A 347 -16.09 0.80 2.82
C ASP A 347 -17.07 1.94 3.06
N TYR A 348 -18.36 1.73 2.77
CA TYR A 348 -19.42 2.69 3.06
C TYR A 348 -19.46 3.05 4.55
N PHE A 349 -19.51 2.05 5.43
CA PHE A 349 -19.57 2.28 6.88
C PHE A 349 -18.30 2.93 7.42
N LEU A 350 -17.12 2.43 7.04
CA LEU A 350 -15.84 2.97 7.49
C LEU A 350 -15.64 4.41 7.01
N THR A 351 -15.93 4.68 5.74
CA THR A 351 -15.78 6.03 5.19
C THR A 351 -16.76 6.99 5.85
N LYS A 352 -18.02 6.58 6.07
CA LYS A 352 -19.01 7.41 6.79
C LYS A 352 -18.54 7.74 8.21
N HIS A 353 -17.98 6.77 8.94
CA HIS A 353 -17.46 6.99 10.28
C HIS A 353 -16.26 7.95 10.29
N TYR A 354 -15.23 7.69 9.47
CA TYR A 354 -14.02 8.52 9.46
C TYR A 354 -14.26 9.90 8.87
N ARG A 355 -15.16 10.05 7.89
CA ARG A 355 -15.48 11.36 7.33
C ARG A 355 -16.09 12.28 8.39
N LYS A 356 -17.01 11.77 9.20
CA LYS A 356 -17.57 12.55 10.32
C LYS A 356 -16.47 13.06 11.27
N VAL A 357 -15.52 12.20 11.63
CA VAL A 357 -14.38 12.59 12.49
C VAL A 357 -13.52 13.66 11.83
N TYR A 358 -13.27 13.56 10.52
CA TYR A 358 -12.43 14.50 9.80
C TYR A 358 -13.12 15.84 9.48
N ASP A 359 -14.42 15.82 9.18
CA ASP A 359 -15.23 17.02 9.00
C ASP A 359 -15.25 17.87 10.30
N GLU A 360 -15.32 17.21 11.47
CA GLU A 360 -15.21 17.86 12.78
C GLU A 360 -13.81 18.47 13.00
N GLU A 361 -12.73 17.76 12.65
CA GLU A 361 -11.37 18.30 12.71
C GLU A 361 -11.16 19.50 11.77
N ASP A 362 -11.73 19.47 10.57
CA ASP A 362 -11.60 20.55 9.59
C ASP A 362 -12.40 21.79 10.00
N ALA A 363 -13.59 21.62 10.59
CA ALA A 363 -14.34 22.74 11.16
C ALA A 363 -13.54 23.48 12.26
N VAL A 364 -12.86 22.73 13.13
CA VAL A 364 -11.98 23.32 14.16
C VAL A 364 -10.80 24.07 13.53
N LYS A 365 -10.17 23.51 12.48
CA LYS A 365 -9.09 24.20 11.75
C LYS A 365 -9.58 25.48 11.08
N GLN A 366 -10.75 25.45 10.46
CA GLN A 366 -11.37 26.62 9.83
C GLN A 366 -11.64 27.73 10.86
N GLU A 367 -12.13 27.37 12.04
CA GLU A 367 -12.38 28.34 13.12
C GLU A 367 -11.06 28.97 13.62
N ILE A 368 -10.02 28.16 13.81
CA ILE A 368 -8.68 28.64 14.19
C ILE A 368 -8.09 29.55 13.10
N ALA A 369 -8.23 29.18 11.83
CA ALA A 369 -7.77 29.98 10.69
C ALA A 369 -8.56 31.30 10.58
N ALA A 370 -9.87 31.29 10.83
CA ALA A 370 -10.70 32.50 10.86
C ALA A 370 -10.28 33.44 12.00
N LYS A 371 -10.01 32.90 13.20
CA LYS A 371 -9.49 33.68 14.33
C LYS A 371 -8.14 34.31 14.01
N ARG A 372 -7.21 33.55 13.41
CA ARG A 372 -5.90 34.06 12.99
C ARG A 372 -6.03 35.18 11.95
N ARG A 373 -6.88 35.01 10.94
CA ARG A 373 -7.17 36.04 9.93
C ARG A 373 -7.80 37.30 10.54
N ALA A 374 -8.70 37.15 11.51
CA ALA A 374 -9.30 38.28 12.21
C ALA A 374 -8.27 39.05 13.04
N GLU A 375 -7.39 38.36 13.78
CA GLU A 375 -6.30 38.99 14.53
C GLU A 375 -5.30 39.70 13.61
N GLU A 376 -4.96 39.11 12.46
CA GLU A 376 -4.07 39.73 11.47
C GLU A 376 -4.71 40.96 10.83
N ALA A 377 -6.00 40.90 10.48
CA ALA A 377 -6.75 42.04 9.96
C ALA A 377 -6.89 43.16 11.02
N GLU A 378 -7.07 42.84 12.29
CA GLU A 378 -7.10 43.83 13.37
C GLU A 378 -5.72 44.48 13.57
N LYS A 379 -4.65 43.68 13.56
CA LYS A 379 -3.26 44.19 13.58
C LYS A 379 -2.98 45.08 12.36
N GLU A 380 -3.50 44.74 11.19
CA GLU A 380 -3.35 45.54 9.98
C GLU A 380 -4.17 46.84 10.03
N ARG A 381 -5.41 46.81 10.52
CA ARG A 381 -6.24 47.99 10.79
C ARG A 381 -5.56 48.94 11.78
N GLN A 382 -4.98 48.41 12.86
CA GLN A 382 -4.19 49.22 13.79
C GLN A 382 -2.95 49.81 13.13
N ARG A 383 -2.24 49.04 12.28
CA ARG A 383 -1.11 49.56 11.50
C ARG A 383 -1.54 50.65 10.52
N ALA A 384 -2.71 50.52 9.89
CA ALA A 384 -3.28 51.52 8.99
C ALA A 384 -3.68 52.81 9.74
N LEU A 385 -4.38 52.70 10.87
CA LEU A 385 -4.70 53.84 11.74
C LEU A 385 -3.44 54.55 12.24
N ARG A 386 -2.37 53.80 12.58
CA ARG A 386 -1.08 54.41 12.93
C ARG A 386 -0.40 55.14 11.76
N ARG A 387 -0.62 54.70 10.51
CA ARG A 387 -0.15 55.40 9.30
C ARG A 387 -0.96 56.67 9.04
N GLU A 388 -2.26 56.65 9.28
CA GLU A 388 -3.15 57.82 9.14
C GLU A 388 -2.93 58.88 10.22
N GLN A 389 -2.71 58.47 11.47
CA GLN A 389 -2.45 59.40 12.59
C GLN A 389 -1.06 60.02 12.54
N ASN A 390 -0.13 59.49 11.74
CA ASN A 390 1.22 60.02 11.60
C ASN A 390 1.64 60.10 10.12
N PRO A 391 1.05 61.03 9.34
CA PRO A 391 1.26 61.13 7.89
C PRO A 391 2.67 61.59 7.51
N ASP A 392 3.35 62.37 8.35
CA ASP A 392 4.76 62.80 8.18
C ASP A 392 5.77 61.87 8.88
N GLY A 393 5.31 60.72 9.37
CA GLY A 393 6.05 59.83 10.26
C GLY A 393 7.10 58.93 9.61
N ILE A 394 7.93 59.44 8.70
CA ILE A 394 9.27 58.89 8.50
C ILE A 394 10.23 59.79 9.29
N THR A 395 10.30 59.55 10.60
CA THR A 395 11.48 59.92 11.38
C THR A 395 12.22 58.64 11.70
N ASP A 396 13.47 58.57 11.26
CA ASP A 396 14.42 57.47 11.33
C ASP A 396 14.09 56.31 12.28
N ASN A 397 14.13 55.10 11.74
CA ASN A 397 14.07 53.85 12.49
C ASN A 397 15.16 53.79 13.57
N VAL A 398 14.89 54.29 14.77
CA VAL A 398 15.60 53.88 15.98
C VAL A 398 15.14 52.45 16.29
N SER A 399 15.85 51.48 15.72
CA SER A 399 15.64 50.06 16.02
C SER A 399 15.56 49.85 17.54
N LYS A 400 14.69 48.95 18.01
CA LYS A 400 14.56 48.61 19.45
C LYS A 400 15.90 48.35 20.14
N LYS A 401 16.94 47.97 19.38
CA LYS A 401 18.32 47.80 19.83
C LYS A 401 18.97 49.11 20.29
N LYS A 402 18.74 50.23 19.59
CA LYS A 402 19.31 51.55 19.90
C LYS A 402 18.70 52.15 21.18
N ILE A 403 17.38 51.97 21.37
CA ILE A 403 16.69 52.40 22.60
C ILE A 403 17.20 51.60 23.80
N ARG A 404 17.32 50.26 23.66
CA ARG A 404 17.87 49.40 24.73
C ARG A 404 19.32 49.73 25.08
N GLN A 405 20.10 50.20 24.10
CA GLN A 405 21.48 50.60 24.30
C GLN A 405 21.58 51.95 25.03
N GLN A 406 20.72 52.91 24.68
CA GLN A 406 20.61 54.18 25.39
C GLN A 406 20.13 54.02 26.84
N GLU A 407 19.17 53.12 27.10
CA GLU A 407 18.73 52.81 28.48
C GLU A 407 19.87 52.19 29.30
N LYS A 408 20.67 51.31 28.69
CA LYS A 408 21.81 50.67 29.34
C LYS A 408 22.90 51.70 29.67
N GLU A 409 23.22 52.57 28.72
CA GLU A 409 24.18 53.67 28.91
C GLU A 409 23.68 54.67 29.96
N ALA A 410 22.39 55.00 29.97
CA ALA A 410 21.80 55.88 30.97
C ALA A 410 21.83 55.27 32.38
N ALA A 411 21.54 53.97 32.51
CA ALA A 411 21.64 53.24 33.77
C ALA A 411 23.09 53.16 34.28
N GLU A 412 24.05 52.95 33.38
CA GLU A 412 25.48 52.91 33.72
C GLU A 412 26.01 54.29 34.13
N LYS A 413 25.53 55.35 33.47
CA LYS A 413 25.85 56.75 33.82
C LYS A 413 25.23 57.16 35.15
N ALA A 414 24.01 56.73 35.44
CA ALA A 414 23.36 56.93 36.73
C ALA A 414 24.07 56.16 37.85
N ALA A 415 24.53 54.94 37.59
CA ALA A 415 25.34 54.15 38.54
C ALA A 415 26.68 54.83 38.84
N LYS A 416 27.39 55.32 37.81
CA LYS A 416 28.64 56.09 37.99
C LYS A 416 28.43 57.41 38.74
N ALA A 417 27.34 58.12 38.47
CA ALA A 417 27.01 59.34 39.20
C ALA A 417 26.68 59.07 40.67
N TYR A 418 26.07 57.92 40.97
CA TYR A 418 25.82 57.46 42.34
C TYR A 418 27.12 57.05 43.05
N GLU A 419 28.01 56.32 42.38
CA GLU A 419 29.35 55.97 42.91
C GLU A 419 30.21 57.21 43.16
N ALA A 420 30.21 58.18 42.24
CA ALA A 420 30.93 59.45 42.37
C ALA A 420 30.41 60.30 43.55
N ARG A 421 29.11 60.21 43.86
CA ARG A 421 28.52 60.86 45.06
C ARG A 421 28.87 60.14 46.36
N LYS A 422 29.16 58.84 46.32
CA LYS A 422 29.40 58.01 47.51
C LYS A 422 30.86 58.00 47.94
N ASN A 423 31.81 58.36 47.06
CA ASN A 423 33.23 58.42 47.39
C ASN A 423 33.95 59.55 46.61
N PRO A 424 34.11 60.76 47.17
CA PRO A 424 34.80 61.85 46.48
C PRO A 424 36.32 61.63 46.56
N VAL A 425 36.91 61.09 45.49
CA VAL A 425 38.36 61.00 45.34
C VAL A 425 38.87 62.28 44.68
N GLN A 426 39.92 62.88 45.25
CA GLN A 426 40.60 64.08 44.78
C GLN A 426 41.13 63.91 43.34
N GLU A 427 40.96 64.95 42.51
CA GLU A 427 41.58 65.07 41.19
C GLU A 427 43.10 65.00 41.31
N SER A 428 43.71 63.95 40.75
CA SER A 428 45.13 63.96 40.38
C SER A 428 45.23 64.07 38.86
N GLU A 429 45.69 65.22 38.38
CA GLU A 429 46.08 65.44 37.00
C GLU A 429 47.22 64.47 36.61
N GLU A 430 46.97 63.59 35.65
CA GLU A 430 48.03 62.92 34.91
C GLU A 430 47.79 63.11 33.40
N LYS A 431 48.42 64.15 32.84
CA LYS A 431 48.48 64.41 31.41
C LYS A 431 49.23 63.28 30.71
N LYS A 432 48.53 62.43 29.97
CA LYS A 432 49.15 61.56 28.95
C LYS A 432 49.43 62.37 27.68
N PRO A 433 50.68 62.42 27.19
CA PRO A 433 50.97 63.09 25.91
C PRO A 433 50.44 62.27 24.72
N LEU A 434 49.87 62.99 23.74
CA LEU A 434 49.27 62.49 22.51
C LEU A 434 50.32 62.15 21.42
N SER A 435 51.37 61.36 21.71
CA SER A 435 52.14 60.52 20.75
C SER A 435 53.40 59.96 21.41
N GLY A 436 53.79 58.72 21.06
CA GLY A 436 54.88 57.96 21.70
C GLY A 436 56.32 58.30 21.29
N ASP A 437 56.67 59.56 21.00
CA ASP A 437 58.06 59.98 20.77
C ASP A 437 58.34 61.33 21.49
N PRO A 438 59.34 61.43 22.39
CA PRO A 438 59.57 62.61 23.24
C PRO A 438 60.05 63.90 22.56
N GLU A 439 60.67 63.86 21.38
CA GLU A 439 61.33 65.06 20.82
C GLU A 439 60.48 65.91 19.85
N ARG A 440 59.24 65.49 19.50
CA ARG A 440 58.39 66.23 18.54
C ARG A 440 56.90 66.25 18.94
N PRO A 441 56.45 67.21 19.78
CA PRO A 441 55.14 67.11 20.45
C PRO A 441 53.89 67.46 19.61
N TYR A 442 54.00 67.88 18.35
CA TYR A 442 52.84 68.41 17.59
C TYR A 442 52.75 67.97 16.11
N SER A 443 53.05 66.70 15.81
CA SER A 443 52.87 66.16 14.44
C SER A 443 51.65 65.23 14.38
N ARG A 444 50.49 65.74 13.95
CA ARG A 444 49.30 64.93 13.64
C ARG A 444 49.48 64.26 12.27
N GLY A 445 49.72 62.95 12.26
CA GLY A 445 49.79 62.14 11.05
C GLY A 445 49.67 60.66 11.40
N ARG A 446 48.98 59.88 10.55
CA ARG A 446 48.67 58.45 10.77
C ARG A 446 49.91 57.69 11.22
N ALA A 447 49.75 56.78 12.20
CA ALA A 447 50.80 55.86 12.60
C ALA A 447 51.37 55.18 11.35
N TYR A 448 52.63 55.47 11.06
CA TYR A 448 53.37 54.99 9.90
C TYR A 448 53.80 53.54 10.18
N ASP A 449 53.30 52.60 9.37
CA ASP A 449 53.73 51.20 9.35
C ASP A 449 54.73 50.99 8.19
N PRO A 450 56.03 50.77 8.48
CA PRO A 450 57.07 50.57 7.46
C PRO A 450 56.89 49.30 6.62
N ALA A 451 56.05 48.35 7.04
CA ALA A 451 55.87 47.07 6.35
C ALA A 451 54.78 47.09 5.26
N HIS A 452 54.08 48.21 5.08
CA HIS A 452 52.84 48.21 4.28
C HIS A 452 53.02 48.49 2.77
N TYR A 453 54.12 49.12 2.31
CA TYR A 453 54.38 49.33 0.87
C TYR A 453 55.87 49.30 0.52
N GLY A 454 56.39 48.12 0.14
CA GLY A 454 57.73 47.99 -0.45
C GLY A 454 58.06 46.57 -0.95
N ARG A 455 57.72 46.26 -2.20
CA ARG A 455 58.21 45.08 -2.95
C ARG A 455 59.58 45.36 -3.58
N LYS A 456 60.49 44.37 -3.59
CA LYS A 456 61.51 44.04 -4.63
C LYS A 456 62.17 42.71 -4.20
N ARG A 457 61.95 41.51 -4.79
CA ARG A 457 62.29 40.91 -6.12
C ARG A 457 63.82 40.76 -6.41
N PRO A 458 64.26 39.80 -7.26
CA PRO A 458 65.03 38.58 -6.90
C PRO A 458 66.42 38.47 -7.59
N ALA A 459 67.19 37.41 -7.26
CA ALA A 459 68.06 36.57 -8.13
C ALA A 459 69.03 35.78 -7.22
N GLY A 460 68.95 34.44 -7.15
CA GLY A 460 69.78 33.50 -7.95
C GLY A 460 71.11 33.26 -7.18
N SER A 461 71.58 32.06 -6.87
CA SER A 461 71.55 30.79 -7.58
C SER A 461 71.97 29.64 -6.65
N ASP A 462 71.69 28.40 -7.08
CA ASP A 462 72.40 27.14 -6.75
C ASP A 462 72.27 26.62 -5.29
N ALA A 463 72.07 25.33 -5.00
CA ALA A 463 72.12 24.10 -5.76
C ALA A 463 71.28 23.02 -5.04
N GLU A 464 70.75 22.10 -5.84
CA GLU A 464 70.65 20.64 -5.68
C GLU A 464 70.82 19.91 -4.33
N GLN A 465 70.01 18.82 -4.26
CA GLN A 465 70.25 17.52 -3.58
C GLN A 465 70.15 17.53 -2.04
N THR A 466 69.52 16.58 -1.33
CA THR A 466 69.08 15.20 -1.60
C THR A 466 68.19 14.74 -0.42
N GLU A 467 67.36 13.73 -0.68
CA GLU A 467 66.97 12.59 0.19
C GLU A 467 67.10 12.72 1.71
N GLU A 468 66.00 12.46 2.44
CA GLU A 468 65.58 11.13 2.97
C GLU A 468 64.11 11.17 3.43
#